data_AF-A0A269XLW5-F1
#
_entry.id   AF-A0A269XLW5-F1
#
_cell.length_a   1.000
_cell.length_b   1.000
_cell.length_c   1.000
_cell.angle_alpha   90.00
_cell.angle_beta   90.00
_cell.angle_gamma   90.00
#
_symmetry.space_group_name_H-M   'P 1'
#
loop_
_entity.id
_entity.type
_entity.pdbx_description
1 polymer ?
#
loop_
_entity_poly.entity_id
_entity_poly.type
_entity_poly.pdbx_seq_one_letter_code
_entity_poly.pdbx_strand_id
1 'polypeptide(L)'
;ILIAPALVYGLATLINPGVTAVLNQIANAVNSVGDSSPYALAIILGLIIPVTSMTPLSSMVLASILGLTGLPMAIGAIVCTGASFVNFTLFNLLKIGQKPNRFAVFIEPLTQIDLIVKYAPVLYGTNAIIGMVNACIIAFSG
;
A
#
# COMPACT_ATOMS: atom_id res chain seq x y z
N ILE A 1 1.30 32.05 12.79
CA ILE A 1 1.37 30.58 12.98
C ILE A 1 0.03 29.87 12.75
N LEU A 2 -1.13 30.52 12.97
CA LEU A 2 -2.47 29.93 12.72
C LEU A 2 -3.02 30.14 11.28
N ILE A 3 -2.54 31.18 10.57
CA ILE A 3 -3.04 31.53 9.22
C ILE A 3 -2.54 30.55 8.15
N ALA A 4 -1.27 30.12 8.24
CA ALA A 4 -0.69 29.16 7.30
C ALA A 4 -1.42 27.80 7.26
N PRO A 5 -1.72 27.13 8.39
CA PRO A 5 -2.49 25.89 8.37
C PRO A 5 -3.94 26.09 7.91
N ALA A 6 -4.57 27.23 8.21
CA ALA A 6 -5.92 27.54 7.70
C ALA A 6 -5.95 27.70 6.17
N LEU A 7 -4.92 28.32 5.59
CA LEU A 7 -4.79 28.52 4.14
C LEU A 7 -4.48 27.20 3.41
N VAL A 8 -3.60 26.38 3.98
CA VAL A 8 -3.32 25.03 3.47
C VAL A 8 -4.56 24.14 3.56
N TYR A 9 -5.33 24.22 4.66
CA TYR A 9 -6.59 23.48 4.78
C TYR A 9 -7.63 23.95 3.74
N GLY A 10 -7.75 25.26 3.50
CA GLY A 10 -8.63 25.80 2.46
C GLY A 10 -8.23 25.39 1.03
N LEU A 11 -6.94 25.32 0.73
CA LEU A 11 -6.47 24.78 -0.56
C LEU A 11 -6.66 23.26 -0.64
N ALA A 12 -6.43 22.54 0.46
CA ALA A 12 -6.64 21.11 0.53
C ALA A 12 -8.11 20.76 0.30
N THR A 13 -9.07 21.48 0.89
CA THR A 13 -10.50 21.24 0.65
C THR A 13 -10.93 21.50 -0.79
N LEU A 14 -10.26 22.41 -1.49
CA LEU A 14 -10.46 22.66 -2.93
C LEU A 14 -9.92 21.53 -3.82
N ILE A 15 -8.79 20.91 -3.43
CA ILE A 15 -8.14 19.83 -4.20
C ILE A 15 -8.75 18.45 -3.84
N ASN A 16 -9.24 18.29 -2.61
CA ASN A 16 -9.80 17.05 -2.08
C ASN A 16 -10.86 16.39 -2.98
N PRO A 17 -11.84 17.11 -3.57
CA PRO A 17 -12.83 16.48 -4.46
C PRO A 17 -12.18 15.88 -5.71
N GLY A 18 -11.11 16.49 -6.25
CA GLY A 18 -10.38 15.95 -7.40
C GLY A 18 -9.64 14.66 -7.06
N VAL A 19 -8.91 14.65 -5.93
CA VAL A 19 -8.19 13.45 -5.45
C VAL A 19 -9.18 12.33 -5.11
N THR A 20 -10.26 12.65 -4.41
CA THR A 20 -11.29 11.69 -4.04
C THR A 20 -11.99 11.10 -5.27
N ALA A 21 -12.24 11.90 -6.32
CA ALA A 21 -12.80 11.40 -7.57
C ALA A 21 -11.88 10.39 -8.27
N VAL A 22 -10.58 10.66 -8.33
CA VAL A 22 -9.59 9.73 -8.91
C VAL A 22 -9.49 8.45 -8.07
N LEU A 23 -9.47 8.58 -6.74
CA LEU A 23 -9.43 7.42 -5.85
C LEU A 23 -10.69 6.55 -5.96
N ASN A 24 -11.86 7.17 -6.10
CA ASN A 24 -13.11 6.44 -6.35
C ASN A 24 -13.12 5.75 -7.72
N GLN A 25 -12.53 6.35 -8.76
CA GLN A 25 -12.38 5.69 -10.06
C GLN A 25 -11.50 4.44 -9.95
N ILE A 26 -10.39 4.53 -9.22
CA ILE A 26 -9.52 3.36 -8.97
C ILE A 26 -10.31 2.30 -8.20
N ALA A 27 -11.04 2.68 -7.16
CA ALA A 27 -11.82 1.73 -6.37
C ALA A 27 -12.92 1.05 -7.19
N ASN A 28 -13.64 1.79 -8.03
CA ASN A 28 -14.63 1.23 -8.94
C ASN A 28 -13.99 0.27 -9.96
N ALA A 29 -12.79 0.57 -10.45
CA ALA A 29 -12.06 -0.33 -11.35
C ALA A 29 -11.57 -1.61 -10.65
N VAL A 30 -11.23 -1.55 -9.36
CA VAL A 30 -10.88 -2.75 -8.58
C VAL A 30 -12.12 -3.58 -8.27
N ASN A 31 -13.22 -2.93 -7.87
CA ASN A 31 -14.49 -3.60 -7.56
C ASN A 31 -15.10 -4.27 -8.79
N SER A 32 -15.00 -3.66 -9.98
CA SER A 32 -15.49 -4.28 -11.22
C SER A 32 -14.73 -5.57 -11.58
N VAL A 33 -13.46 -5.69 -11.17
CA VAL A 33 -12.72 -6.96 -11.30
C VAL A 33 -13.16 -7.95 -10.23
N GLY A 34 -13.51 -7.47 -9.03
CA GLY A 34 -14.06 -8.30 -7.96
C GLY A 34 -15.40 -8.96 -8.30
N ASP A 35 -16.26 -8.26 -9.02
CA ASP A 35 -17.54 -8.80 -9.50
C ASP A 35 -17.35 -9.95 -10.52
N SER A 36 -16.21 -9.96 -11.22
CA SER A 36 -15.90 -10.98 -12.22
C SER A 36 -15.29 -12.24 -11.63
N SER A 37 -14.41 -12.11 -10.63
CA SER A 37 -13.73 -13.25 -9.98
C SER A 37 -13.14 -12.87 -8.62
N PRO A 38 -13.48 -13.60 -7.54
CA PRO A 38 -12.87 -13.41 -6.21
C PRO A 38 -11.34 -13.59 -6.20
N TYR A 39 -10.82 -14.47 -7.07
CA TYR A 39 -9.39 -14.72 -7.21
C TYR A 39 -8.67 -13.59 -7.95
N ALA A 40 -9.32 -12.99 -8.96
CA ALA A 40 -8.77 -11.83 -9.66
C ALA A 40 -8.71 -10.61 -8.74
N LEU A 41 -9.72 -10.43 -7.88
CA LEU A 41 -9.71 -9.42 -6.82
C LEU A 41 -8.52 -9.60 -5.89
N ALA A 42 -8.26 -10.83 -5.44
CA ALA A 42 -7.15 -11.12 -4.55
C ALA A 42 -5.80 -10.75 -5.17
N ILE A 43 -5.57 -11.11 -6.43
CA ILE A 43 -4.33 -10.76 -7.15
C ILE A 43 -4.16 -9.24 -7.24
N ILE A 44 -5.22 -8.53 -7.62
CA ILE A 44 -5.17 -7.08 -7.75
C ILE A 44 -4.93 -6.42 -6.38
N LEU A 45 -5.67 -6.80 -5.34
CA LEU A 45 -5.44 -6.29 -3.99
C LEU A 45 -4.02 -6.60 -3.49
N GLY A 46 -3.53 -7.80 -3.75
CA GLY A 46 -2.16 -8.21 -3.44
C GLY A 46 -1.10 -7.37 -4.15
N LEU A 47 -1.41 -6.79 -5.30
CA LEU A 47 -0.51 -5.92 -6.05
C LEU A 47 -0.54 -4.48 -5.53
N ILE A 48 -1.74 -3.91 -5.33
CA ILE A 48 -1.86 -2.47 -5.04
C ILE A 48 -1.59 -2.14 -3.56
N ILE A 49 -2.05 -2.98 -2.62
CA ILE A 49 -1.96 -2.72 -1.17
C ILE A 49 -0.50 -2.61 -0.66
N PRO A 50 0.42 -3.51 -1.00
CA PRO A 50 1.77 -3.44 -0.45
C PRO A 50 2.59 -2.32 -1.12
N VAL A 51 2.32 -2.01 -2.40
CA VAL A 51 2.94 -0.87 -3.08
C VAL A 51 2.47 0.44 -2.46
N THR A 52 1.17 0.60 -2.25
CA THR A 52 0.63 1.84 -1.68
C THR A 52 1.07 2.07 -0.23
N SER A 53 1.26 1.01 0.55
CA SER A 53 1.85 1.08 1.90
C SER A 53 3.27 1.66 1.97
N MET A 54 3.98 1.73 0.84
CA MET A 54 5.31 2.34 0.74
C MET A 54 5.31 3.68 -0.01
N THR A 55 4.13 4.17 -0.39
CA THR A 55 3.93 5.47 -1.04
C THR A 55 3.38 6.48 -0.05
N PRO A 56 3.43 7.78 -0.34
CA PRO A 56 2.76 8.79 0.47
C PRO A 56 1.23 8.65 0.52
N LEU A 57 0.63 7.75 -0.28
CA LEU A 57 -0.78 7.42 -0.21
C LEU A 57 -1.03 6.49 0.98
N SER A 58 -1.77 6.95 1.98
CA SER A 58 -2.12 6.12 3.15
C SER A 58 -2.88 4.85 2.72
N SER A 59 -2.34 3.68 3.07
CA SER A 59 -2.97 2.37 2.80
C SER A 59 -4.31 2.22 3.50
N MET A 60 -4.52 2.92 4.62
CA MET A 60 -5.79 2.96 5.34
C MET A 60 -6.86 3.73 4.55
N VAL A 61 -6.50 4.83 3.92
CA VAL A 61 -7.43 5.60 3.06
C VAL A 61 -7.82 4.76 1.85
N LEU A 62 -6.87 4.06 1.24
CA LEU A 62 -7.18 3.17 0.12
C LEU A 62 -8.11 2.04 0.54
N ALA A 63 -7.86 1.42 1.70
CA ALA A 63 -8.70 0.35 2.23
C ALA A 63 -10.14 0.81 2.52
N SER A 64 -10.32 2.03 3.03
CA SER A 64 -11.67 2.56 3.29
C SER A 64 -12.42 2.89 2.02
N ILE A 65 -11.74 3.39 0.98
CA ILE A 65 -12.37 3.72 -0.31
C ILE A 65 -12.72 2.43 -1.08
N LEU A 66 -11.90 1.39 -0.96
CA LEU A 66 -12.20 0.06 -1.49
C LEU A 66 -13.29 -0.68 -0.69
N GLY A 67 -13.70 -0.18 0.48
CA GLY A 67 -14.74 -0.82 1.31
C GLY A 67 -14.36 -2.23 1.78
N LEU A 68 -13.08 -2.51 1.98
CA LEU A 68 -12.58 -3.85 2.29
C LEU A 68 -13.19 -4.34 3.62
N THR A 69 -14.04 -5.37 3.58
CA THR A 69 -14.61 -6.02 4.77
C THR A 69 -14.52 -7.54 4.63
N GLY A 70 -14.15 -8.25 5.70
CA GLY A 70 -14.00 -9.72 5.66
C GLY A 70 -12.76 -10.16 4.89
N LEU A 71 -12.94 -10.95 3.81
CA LEU A 71 -11.85 -11.61 3.05
C LEU A 71 -10.84 -10.61 2.44
N PRO A 72 -11.27 -9.52 1.77
CA PRO A 72 -10.35 -8.51 1.24
C PRO A 72 -9.53 -7.78 2.32
N MET A 73 -10.08 -7.64 3.54
CA MET A 73 -9.35 -7.08 4.68
C MET A 73 -8.28 -8.06 5.20
N ALA A 74 -8.60 -9.36 5.23
CA ALA A 74 -7.63 -10.41 5.60
C ALA A 74 -6.47 -10.47 4.59
N ILE A 75 -6.76 -10.37 3.30
CA ILE A 75 -5.74 -10.24 2.24
C ILE A 75 -4.87 -9.01 2.51
N GLY A 76 -5.48 -7.85 2.73
CA GLY A 76 -4.74 -6.61 3.01
C GLY A 76 -3.82 -6.72 4.22
N ALA A 77 -4.29 -7.31 5.32
CA ALA A 77 -3.50 -7.49 6.53
C ALA A 77 -2.26 -8.37 6.29
N ILE A 78 -2.45 -9.55 5.70
CA ILE A 78 -1.36 -10.51 5.45
C ILE A 78 -0.36 -9.97 4.43
N VAL A 79 -0.84 -9.29 3.40
CA VAL A 79 0.01 -8.68 2.38
C VAL A 79 0.82 -7.52 2.95
N CYS A 80 0.24 -6.67 3.80
CA CYS A 80 0.97 -5.60 4.48
C CYS A 80 2.03 -6.14 5.45
N THR A 81 1.68 -7.11 6.30
CA THR A 81 2.65 -7.72 7.23
C THR A 81 3.75 -8.46 6.48
N GLY A 82 3.40 -9.20 5.42
CA GLY A 82 4.37 -9.86 4.56
C GLY A 82 5.31 -8.86 3.88
N ALA A 83 4.79 -7.74 3.38
CA ALA A 83 5.59 -6.69 2.76
C ALA A 83 6.59 -6.05 3.74
N SER A 84 6.20 -5.80 5.00
CA SER A 84 7.16 -5.32 6.02
C SER A 84 8.33 -6.29 6.22
N PHE A 85 8.04 -7.60 6.30
CA PHE A 85 9.07 -8.63 6.46
C PHE A 85 9.98 -8.74 5.22
N VAL A 86 9.40 -8.69 4.02
CA VAL A 86 10.15 -8.67 2.76
C VAL A 86 11.03 -7.44 2.68
N ASN A 87 10.51 -6.27 3.01
CA ASN A 87 11.26 -5.02 3.02
C ASN A 87 12.47 -5.09 3.95
N PHE A 88 12.28 -5.59 5.17
CA PHE A 88 13.39 -5.82 6.10
C PHE A 88 14.44 -6.77 5.52
N THR A 89 13.99 -7.88 4.95
CA THR A 89 14.86 -8.91 4.37
C THR A 89 15.64 -8.37 3.17
N LEU A 90 14.98 -7.62 2.29
CA LEU A 90 15.59 -7.01 1.11
C LEU A 90 16.62 -5.94 1.50
N PHE A 91 16.31 -5.09 2.47
CA PHE A 91 17.25 -4.11 3.01
C PHE A 91 18.46 -4.77 3.68
N ASN A 92 18.26 -5.94 4.31
CA ASN A 92 19.36 -6.70 4.90
C ASN A 92 20.25 -7.39 3.85
N LEU A 93 19.64 -7.99 2.82
CA LEU A 93 20.33 -8.68 1.72
C LEU A 93 21.11 -7.69 0.83
N LEU A 94 20.45 -6.62 0.41
CA LEU A 94 21.05 -5.58 -0.46
C LEU A 94 21.94 -4.60 0.33
N LYS A 95 22.05 -4.78 1.65
CA LYS A 95 22.79 -3.91 2.58
C LYS A 95 22.43 -2.43 2.41
N ILE A 96 21.17 -2.13 2.11
CA ILE A 96 20.68 -0.77 1.92
C ILE A 96 20.57 -0.10 3.30
N GLY A 97 21.30 0.99 3.49
CA GLY A 97 21.31 1.76 4.75
C GLY A 97 22.04 1.08 5.92
N GLN A 98 22.11 1.82 7.04
CA GLN A 98 22.69 1.36 8.29
C GLN A 98 21.72 0.43 9.06
N LYS A 99 22.22 -0.39 9.99
CA LYS A 99 21.41 -1.32 10.82
C LYS A 99 20.12 -0.70 11.40
N PRO A 100 20.12 0.52 12.00
CA PRO A 100 18.89 1.12 12.52
C PRO A 100 17.89 1.47 11.41
N ASN A 101 18.34 1.95 10.25
CA ASN A 101 17.47 2.32 9.13
C ASN A 101 16.71 1.11 8.56
N ARG A 102 17.33 -0.07 8.59
CA ARG A 102 16.68 -1.33 8.14
C ARG A 102 15.54 -1.73 9.06
N PHE A 103 15.73 -1.56 10.37
CA PHE A 103 14.69 -1.83 11.36
C PHE A 103 13.59 -0.77 11.34
N ALA A 104 13.93 0.50 11.06
CA ALA A 104 12.95 1.56 10.89
C ALA A 104 11.97 1.27 9.74
N VAL A 105 12.47 0.82 8.59
CA VAL A 105 11.64 0.41 7.43
C VAL A 105 10.71 -0.77 7.76
N PHE A 106 11.11 -1.66 8.67
CA PHE A 106 10.28 -2.78 9.10
C PHE A 106 9.07 -2.33 9.92
N ILE A 107 9.27 -1.37 10.83
CA ILE A 107 8.21 -0.82 11.67
C ILE A 107 7.29 0.09 10.86
N GLU A 108 7.89 1.02 10.13
CA GLU A 108 7.16 1.99 9.33
C GLU A 108 7.98 2.30 8.07
N PRO A 109 7.58 1.78 6.90
CA PRO A 109 8.29 2.01 5.64
C PRO A 109 8.48 3.49 5.34
N LEU A 110 7.51 4.31 5.77
CA LEU A 110 7.48 5.75 5.53
C LEU A 110 8.65 6.50 6.20
N THR A 111 9.23 5.95 7.26
CA THR A 111 10.34 6.57 8.01
C THR A 111 11.63 6.70 7.20
N GLN A 112 11.77 5.95 6.11
CA GLN A 112 12.92 5.97 5.22
C GLN A 112 12.49 6.03 3.75
N ILE A 113 11.48 6.85 3.43
CA ILE A 113 11.02 7.09 2.05
C ILE A 113 12.20 7.36 1.11
N ASP A 114 13.19 8.17 1.51
CA ASP A 114 14.30 8.56 0.65
C ASP A 114 15.11 7.34 0.15
N LEU A 115 15.26 6.32 0.99
CA LEU A 115 15.93 5.08 0.64
C LEU A 115 15.04 4.18 -0.23
N ILE A 116 13.74 4.13 0.06
CA ILE A 116 12.78 3.33 -0.69
C ILE A 116 12.63 3.85 -2.12
N VAL A 117 12.51 5.17 -2.29
CA VAL A 117 12.35 5.81 -3.61
C VAL A 117 13.59 5.60 -4.47
N LYS A 118 14.79 5.61 -3.87
CA LYS A 118 16.04 5.35 -4.60
C LYS A 118 16.12 3.93 -5.19
N TYR A 119 15.48 2.95 -4.56
CA TYR A 119 15.43 1.55 -5.01
C TYR A 119 13.99 1.11 -5.36
N ALA A 120 13.15 2.06 -5.75
CA ALA A 120 11.72 1.84 -5.97
C ALA A 120 11.38 0.68 -6.91
N PRO A 121 12.06 0.46 -8.06
CA PRO A 121 11.70 -0.64 -8.96
C PRO A 121 11.83 -2.01 -8.30
N VAL A 122 12.88 -2.21 -7.50
CA VAL A 122 13.16 -3.50 -6.86
C VAL A 122 12.24 -3.69 -5.66
N LEU A 123 12.03 -2.65 -4.85
CA LEU A 123 11.17 -2.72 -3.67
C LEU A 123 9.69 -2.87 -4.06
N TYR A 124 9.18 -2.03 -4.96
CA TYR A 124 7.78 -2.10 -5.38
C TYR A 124 7.50 -3.37 -6.16
N GLY A 125 8.41 -3.80 -7.05
CA GLY A 125 8.27 -5.04 -7.80
C GLY A 125 8.26 -6.28 -6.89
N THR A 126 9.21 -6.38 -5.96
CA THR A 126 9.30 -7.55 -5.06
C THR A 126 8.09 -7.64 -4.14
N ASN A 127 7.65 -6.51 -3.57
CA ASN A 127 6.47 -6.50 -2.71
C ASN A 127 5.16 -6.73 -3.46
N ALA A 128 5.04 -6.27 -4.70
CA ALA A 128 3.89 -6.58 -5.55
C ALA A 128 3.81 -8.09 -5.85
N ILE A 129 4.93 -8.72 -6.19
CA ILE A 129 4.99 -10.17 -6.47
C ILE A 129 4.63 -10.98 -5.24
N ILE A 130 5.26 -10.68 -4.09
CA ILE A 130 5.00 -11.43 -2.86
C ILE A 130 3.59 -11.15 -2.34
N GLY A 131 3.10 -9.92 -2.50
CA GLY A 131 1.73 -9.56 -2.17
C GLY A 131 0.69 -10.34 -2.97
N MET A 132 0.90 -10.53 -4.28
CA MET A 132 0.04 -11.39 -5.10
C MET A 132 0.03 -12.84 -4.60
N VAL A 133 1.20 -13.40 -4.27
CA VAL A 133 1.31 -14.78 -3.75
C VAL A 133 0.57 -14.92 -2.42
N ASN A 134 0.80 -13.98 -1.49
CA ASN A 134 0.15 -13.97 -0.18
C ASN A 134 -1.37 -13.80 -0.29
N ALA A 135 -1.82 -12.96 -1.22
CA ALA A 135 -3.25 -12.77 -1.48
C ALA A 135 -3.90 -14.03 -2.05
N CYS A 136 -3.23 -14.73 -2.98
CA CYS A 136 -3.70 -16.02 -3.49
C CYS A 136 -3.83 -17.05 -2.37
N ILE A 137 -2.85 -17.14 -1.46
CA ILE A 137 -2.92 -18.09 -0.32
C ILE A 137 -4.19 -17.85 0.51
N ILE A 138 -4.50 -16.59 0.84
CA ILE A 138 -5.72 -16.27 1.59
C ILE A 138 -6.98 -16.55 0.77
N ALA A 139 -6.97 -16.22 -0.52
CA ALA A 139 -8.11 -16.49 -1.40
C ALA A 139 -8.40 -18.00 -1.58
N PHE A 140 -7.38 -18.87 -1.49
CA PHE A 140 -7.54 -20.33 -1.51
C PHE A 140 -7.80 -20.95 -0.13
N SER A 141 -7.54 -20.22 0.95
CA SER A 141 -7.75 -20.70 2.33
C SER A 141 -9.16 -20.40 2.86
N GLY A 142 -9.98 -19.67 2.10
CA GLY A 142 -11.33 -19.25 2.44
C GLY A 142 -12.40 -20.01 1.69
#